data_AF-A0A349E3I8-F1
#
_entry.id   AF-A0A349E3I8-F1
#
_cell.length_a   1.000
_cell.length_b   1.000
_cell.length_c   1.000
_cell.angle_alpha   90.00
_cell.angle_beta   90.00
_cell.angle_gamma   90.00
#
_symmetry.space_group_name_H-M   'P 1'
#
loop_
_entity.id
_entity.type
_entity.pdbx_description
1 polymer ?
#
loop_
_entity_poly.entity_id
_entity_poly.type
_entity_poly.pdbx_seq_one_letter_code
_entity_poly.pdbx_strand_id
1 'polypeptide(L)'
;MLSLQEQEAFVNFCNQQGVKPLLIELSRGAHTQQPMISEITHLPSLEEALKLANHYSNELQKEGFEVTRLKIEVPATKASFFAASGTHFKRYFEWHGKVNYTRVDDLLALCTTYEVHLSRNALKNEADTRFVTLREYGNYETFIHRRNQVISALIEGAWNLRKQQSEYCVYDSNVFLDNGWLTV
;
A
#
# COMPACT_ATOMS: atom_id res chain seq x y z
N MET A 1 0.72 9.10 -16.60
CA MET A 1 1.06 7.67 -16.65
C MET A 1 2.50 7.57 -17.08
N LEU A 2 3.30 6.71 -16.45
CA LEU A 2 4.68 6.48 -16.88
C LEU A 2 4.67 5.78 -18.25
N SER A 3 5.48 6.27 -19.17
CA SER A 3 5.82 5.56 -20.40
C SER A 3 6.54 4.24 -20.10
N LEU A 4 6.57 3.32 -21.07
CA LEU A 4 7.31 2.05 -20.92
C LEU A 4 8.79 2.29 -20.63
N GLN A 5 9.39 3.29 -21.28
CA GLN A 5 10.79 3.66 -21.07
C GLN A 5 11.04 4.14 -19.63
N GLU A 6 10.15 4.97 -19.07
CA GLU A 6 10.28 5.43 -17.68
C GLU A 6 10.05 4.28 -16.69
N GLN A 7 9.15 3.34 -16.98
CA GLN A 7 8.95 2.13 -16.17
C GLN A 7 10.20 1.24 -16.18
N GLU A 8 10.81 1.02 -17.34
CA GLU A 8 12.06 0.26 -17.45
C GLU A 8 13.21 0.94 -16.71
N ALA A 9 13.35 2.26 -16.86
CA ALA A 9 14.35 3.04 -16.13
C ALA A 9 14.17 2.92 -14.61
N PHE A 10 12.92 3.04 -14.13
CA PHE A 10 12.60 2.88 -12.71
C PHE A 10 12.92 1.47 -12.18
N VAL A 11 12.55 0.42 -12.93
CA VAL A 11 12.85 -0.97 -12.55
C VAL A 11 14.36 -1.23 -12.53
N ASN A 12 15.09 -0.71 -13.53
CA ASN A 12 16.54 -0.84 -13.59
C ASN A 12 17.22 -0.15 -12.40
N PHE A 13 16.78 1.06 -12.05
CA PHE A 13 17.23 1.74 -10.84
C PHE A 13 17.02 0.88 -9.59
N CYS A 14 15.81 0.35 -9.40
CA CYS A 14 15.50 -0.49 -8.23
C CYS A 14 16.41 -1.73 -8.16
N ASN A 15 16.62 -2.40 -9.29
CA ASN A 15 17.49 -3.57 -9.37
C ASN A 15 18.95 -3.24 -9.02
N GLN A 16 19.46 -2.08 -9.47
CA GLN A 16 20.83 -1.62 -9.15
C GLN A 16 20.99 -1.30 -7.67
N GLN A 17 19.96 -0.73 -7.03
CA GLN A 17 19.95 -0.43 -5.60
C GLN A 17 19.63 -1.65 -4.73
N GLY A 18 19.29 -2.80 -5.32
CA GLY A 18 18.92 -4.01 -4.58
C GLY A 18 17.55 -3.93 -3.88
N VAL A 19 16.68 -3.01 -4.30
CA VAL A 19 15.35 -2.80 -3.74
C VAL A 19 14.25 -3.30 -4.69
N LYS A 20 13.07 -3.60 -4.15
CA LYS A 20 11.99 -4.19 -4.95
C LYS A 20 11.15 -3.11 -5.63
N PRO A 21 11.00 -3.11 -6.97
CA PRO A 21 10.09 -2.23 -7.66
C PRO A 21 8.63 -2.73 -7.55
N LEU A 22 7.70 -1.79 -7.43
CA LEU A 22 6.26 -2.00 -7.57
C LEU A 22 5.68 -0.95 -8.52
N LEU A 23 4.64 -1.30 -9.28
CA LEU A 23 3.77 -0.34 -9.96
C LEU A 23 2.34 -0.64 -9.56
N ILE A 24 1.82 0.09 -8.58
CA ILE A 24 0.45 -0.09 -8.12
C ILE A 24 -0.48 0.63 -9.08
N GLU A 25 -1.42 -0.12 -9.66
CA GLU A 25 -2.49 0.43 -10.48
C GLU A 25 -3.82 0.32 -9.75
N LEU A 26 -4.48 1.47 -9.61
CA LEU A 26 -5.78 1.62 -8.99
C LEU A 26 -6.86 1.71 -10.07
N SER A 27 -8.06 1.22 -9.74
CA SER A 27 -9.22 1.33 -10.62
C SER A 27 -9.78 2.76 -10.74
N ARG A 28 -9.44 3.63 -9.77
CA ARG A 28 -9.92 5.03 -9.68
C ARG A 28 -8.96 5.88 -8.82
N GLY A 29 -9.21 7.18 -8.78
CA GLY A 29 -8.45 8.16 -8.00
C GLY A 29 -7.69 9.16 -8.87
N ALA A 30 -7.17 10.21 -8.25
CA ALA A 30 -6.41 11.24 -8.95
C ALA A 30 -5.07 10.70 -9.50
N HIS A 31 -4.46 9.76 -8.77
CA HIS A 31 -3.20 9.12 -9.12
C HIS A 31 -3.39 7.61 -9.24
N THR A 32 -3.81 7.15 -10.43
CA THR A 32 -4.14 5.74 -10.69
C THR A 32 -2.93 4.84 -10.89
N GLN A 33 -1.75 5.41 -11.13
CA GLN A 33 -0.48 4.68 -11.22
C GLN A 33 0.48 5.21 -10.16
N GLN A 34 1.01 4.32 -9.33
CA GLN A 34 1.95 4.64 -8.27
C GLN A 34 3.18 3.72 -8.39
N PRO A 35 4.25 4.16 -9.07
CA PRO A 35 5.56 3.50 -8.99
C PRO A 35 6.09 3.64 -7.56
N MET A 36 6.58 2.55 -6.97
CA MET A 36 7.04 2.56 -5.58
C MET A 36 8.26 1.66 -5.42
N ILE A 37 9.23 2.13 -4.63
CA ILE A 37 10.25 1.27 -4.04
C ILE A 37 9.62 0.60 -2.82
N SER A 38 9.85 -0.70 -2.66
CA SER A 38 9.45 -1.47 -1.50
C SER A 38 10.65 -2.18 -0.91
N GLU A 39 10.88 -1.98 0.39
CA GLU A 39 11.92 -2.66 1.13
C GLU A 39 11.38 -3.09 2.50
N ILE A 40 11.79 -4.28 2.94
CA ILE A 40 11.57 -4.77 4.30
C ILE A 40 12.93 -4.84 4.98
N THR A 41 13.11 -4.06 6.03
CA THR A 41 14.36 -4.01 6.80
C THR A 41 14.09 -3.89 8.29
N HIS A 42 15.10 -4.15 9.11
CA HIS A 42 15.04 -4.02 10.56
C HIS A 42 15.98 -2.90 10.98
N LEU A 43 15.40 -1.82 11.49
CA LEU A 43 16.13 -0.63 11.92
C LEU A 43 15.81 -0.31 13.38
N PRO A 44 16.75 0.30 14.12
CA PRO A 44 16.59 0.51 15.56
C PRO A 44 15.59 1.63 15.89
N SER A 45 15.25 2.51 14.93
CA SER A 45 14.35 3.63 15.17
C SER A 45 13.63 4.10 13.89
N LEU A 46 12.56 4.89 14.06
CA LEU A 46 11.88 5.58 12.98
C LEU A 46 12.79 6.61 12.29
N GLU A 47 13.71 7.23 13.02
CA GLU A 47 14.67 8.19 12.47
C GLU A 47 15.61 7.51 11.45
N GLU A 48 16.15 6.33 11.78
CA GLU A 48 16.99 5.56 10.86
C GLU A 48 16.19 5.08 9.64
N ALA A 49 14.92 4.68 9.82
CA ALA A 49 14.04 4.35 8.70
C ALA A 49 13.79 5.54 7.77
N LEU A 50 13.62 6.74 8.33
CA LEU A 50 13.47 7.97 7.56
C LEU A 50 14.77 8.37 6.86
N LYS A 51 15.95 8.19 7.49
CA LYS A 51 17.24 8.42 6.83
C LYS A 51 17.40 7.52 5.61
N LEU A 52 17.07 6.23 5.74
CA LEU A 52 17.11 5.28 4.62
C LEU A 52 16.12 5.65 3.52
N ALA A 53 14.87 5.99 3.87
CA ALA A 53 13.87 6.41 2.88
C ALA A 53 14.27 7.70 2.13
N ASN A 54 14.85 8.67 2.85
CA ASN A 54 15.38 9.90 2.23
C ASN A 54 16.61 9.62 1.37
N HIS A 55 17.46 8.66 1.73
CA HIS A 55 18.57 8.23 0.87
C HIS A 55 18.04 7.75 -0.48
N TYR A 56 17.08 6.82 -0.51
CA TYR A 56 16.47 6.39 -1.79
C TYR A 56 15.76 7.53 -2.52
N SER A 57 15.12 8.43 -1.78
CA SER A 57 14.49 9.60 -2.39
C SER A 57 15.49 10.46 -3.15
N ASN A 58 16.66 10.71 -2.54
CA ASN A 58 17.71 11.50 -3.16
C ASN A 58 18.33 10.77 -4.36
N GLU A 59 18.53 9.45 -4.28
CA GLU A 59 19.04 8.68 -5.41
C GLU A 59 18.05 8.66 -6.59
N LEU A 60 16.74 8.49 -6.34
CA LEU A 60 15.71 8.59 -7.38
C LEU A 60 15.70 9.98 -8.05
N GLN A 61 15.84 11.05 -7.26
CA GLN A 61 15.88 12.42 -7.79
C GLN A 61 17.09 12.66 -8.70
N LYS A 62 18.26 12.05 -8.41
CA LYS A 62 19.43 12.13 -9.29
C LYS A 62 19.19 11.45 -10.65
N GLU A 63 18.34 10.43 -10.68
CA GLU A 63 17.88 9.76 -11.90
C GLU A 63 16.70 10.47 -12.59
N GLY A 64 16.29 11.64 -12.09
CA GLY A 64 15.23 12.45 -12.67
C GLY A 64 13.81 12.06 -12.24
N PHE A 65 13.64 11.19 -11.24
CA PHE A 65 12.33 10.86 -10.68
C PHE A 65 11.96 11.80 -9.52
N GLU A 66 10.82 12.48 -9.64
CA GLU A 66 10.23 13.22 -8.53
C GLU A 66 9.63 12.25 -7.50
N VAL A 67 10.01 12.40 -6.23
CA VAL A 67 9.47 11.59 -5.13
C VAL A 67 8.39 12.36 -4.40
N THR A 68 7.15 11.89 -4.55
CA THR A 68 5.95 12.61 -4.06
C THR A 68 5.42 12.07 -2.73
N ARG A 69 5.95 10.95 -2.24
CA ARG A 69 5.53 10.29 -0.99
C ARG A 69 6.62 9.40 -0.41
N LEU A 70 6.79 9.46 0.90
CA LEU A 70 7.53 8.49 1.71
C LEU A 70 6.56 7.86 2.71
N LYS A 71 6.57 6.53 2.80
CA LYS A 71 5.73 5.76 3.72
C LYS A 71 6.61 4.80 4.53
N ILE A 72 6.49 4.85 5.86
CA ILE A 72 7.13 3.90 6.78
C ILE A 72 6.04 3.14 7.52
N GLU A 73 6.14 1.82 7.48
CA GLU A 73 5.16 0.90 8.03
C GLU A 73 5.82 -0.12 8.94
N VAL A 74 5.06 -0.57 9.94
CA VAL A 74 5.44 -1.67 10.83
C VAL A 74 4.33 -2.70 10.83
N PRO A 75 4.55 -3.95 11.30
CA PRO A 75 3.46 -4.89 11.48
C PRO A 75 2.35 -4.30 12.35
N ALA A 76 1.07 -4.50 12.01
CA ALA A 76 -0.04 -3.87 12.73
C ALA A 76 -0.04 -4.18 14.24
N THR A 77 0.44 -5.36 14.64
CA THR A 77 0.60 -5.79 16.04
C THR A 77 1.61 -4.95 16.84
N LYS A 78 2.42 -4.14 16.16
CA LYS A 78 3.45 -3.26 16.74
C LYS A 78 2.97 -1.80 16.89
N ALA A 79 1.72 -1.49 16.57
CA ALA A 79 1.20 -0.12 16.63
C ALA A 79 1.34 0.55 18.00
N SER A 80 1.22 -0.21 19.10
CA SER A 80 1.34 0.30 20.46
C SER A 80 2.71 0.90 20.78
N PHE A 81 3.79 0.46 20.11
CA PHE A 81 5.12 1.05 20.26
C PHE A 81 5.22 2.49 19.73
N PHE A 82 4.24 2.91 18.92
CA PHE A 82 4.20 4.22 18.29
C PHE A 82 3.05 5.09 18.82
N ALA A 83 2.15 4.56 19.66
CA ALA A 83 0.92 5.25 20.09
C ALA A 83 1.13 6.57 20.85
N ALA A 84 2.32 6.81 21.42
CA ALA A 84 2.58 7.91 22.35
C ALA A 84 3.35 9.12 21.79
N SER A 85 3.67 9.17 20.50
CA SER A 85 4.46 10.30 19.96
C SER A 85 3.56 11.38 19.35
N GLY A 86 3.73 12.63 19.78
CA GLY A 86 3.07 13.84 19.25
C GLY A 86 3.46 14.19 17.81
N THR A 87 3.40 13.22 16.90
CA THR A 87 3.68 13.43 15.48
C THR A 87 2.49 14.11 14.81
N HIS A 88 2.75 15.08 13.95
CA HIS A 88 1.72 15.71 13.12
C HIS A 88 1.14 14.78 12.03
N PHE A 89 1.70 13.58 11.84
CA PHE A 89 1.26 12.62 10.84
C PHE A 89 0.06 11.81 11.33
N LYS A 90 -0.97 11.72 10.48
CA LYS A 90 -2.14 10.88 10.73
C LYS A 90 -1.78 9.43 10.44
N ARG A 91 -1.63 8.63 11.49
CA ARG A 91 -1.35 7.20 11.39
C ARG A 91 -2.62 6.40 11.14
N TYR A 92 -2.45 5.23 10.53
CA TYR A 92 -3.54 4.35 10.16
C TYR A 92 -3.07 2.92 10.04
N PHE A 93 -4.01 1.99 10.17
CA PHE A 93 -3.82 0.60 9.84
C PHE A 93 -4.15 0.36 8.37
N GLU A 94 -3.40 -0.53 7.73
CA GLU A 94 -3.76 -1.07 6.43
C GLU A 94 -3.82 -2.60 6.49
N TRP A 95 -4.75 -3.17 5.74
CA TRP A 95 -4.75 -4.59 5.42
C TRP A 95 -4.81 -4.76 3.91
N HIS A 96 -3.99 -5.66 3.40
CA HIS A 96 -3.95 -6.03 1.99
C HIS A 96 -4.25 -7.51 1.85
N GLY A 97 -5.36 -7.87 1.19
CA GLY A 97 -5.70 -9.24 0.83
C GLY A 97 -5.59 -9.48 -0.66
N LYS A 98 -4.83 -10.48 -1.09
CA LYS A 98 -4.74 -10.86 -2.51
C LYS A 98 -5.77 -11.92 -2.84
N VAL A 99 -6.68 -11.60 -3.75
CA VAL A 99 -7.81 -12.46 -4.14
C VAL A 99 -7.79 -12.75 -5.64
N ASN A 100 -8.47 -13.83 -6.05
CA ASN A 100 -8.77 -14.06 -7.46
C ASN A 100 -9.66 -12.94 -8.02
N TYR A 101 -9.36 -12.50 -9.23
CA TYR A 101 -10.11 -11.49 -9.97
C TYR A 101 -11.05 -12.15 -10.97
N THR A 102 -12.08 -12.77 -10.43
CA THR A 102 -13.22 -13.37 -11.14
C THR A 102 -14.49 -12.64 -10.75
N ARG A 103 -15.65 -12.88 -11.39
CA ARG A 103 -16.96 -12.28 -11.00
C ARG A 103 -16.83 -10.79 -10.65
N VAL A 104 -16.28 -10.01 -11.58
CA VAL A 104 -15.74 -8.68 -11.31
C VAL A 104 -16.76 -7.75 -10.64
N ASP A 105 -18.01 -7.78 -11.11
CA ASP A 105 -19.09 -6.94 -10.58
C ASP A 105 -19.40 -7.26 -9.11
N ASP A 106 -19.41 -8.54 -8.73
CA ASP A 106 -19.61 -8.97 -7.34
C ASP A 106 -18.47 -8.48 -6.43
N LEU A 107 -17.23 -8.53 -6.93
CA LEU A 107 -16.07 -8.05 -6.16
C LEU A 107 -16.11 -6.53 -5.99
N LEU A 108 -16.52 -5.79 -7.03
CA LEU A 108 -16.69 -4.34 -6.96
C LEU A 108 -17.83 -3.95 -6.01
N ALA A 109 -18.93 -4.70 -6.01
CA ALA A 109 -20.02 -4.52 -5.06
C ALA A 109 -19.54 -4.73 -3.61
N LEU A 110 -18.81 -5.82 -3.35
CA LEU A 110 -18.19 -6.07 -2.04
C LEU A 110 -17.25 -4.94 -1.64
N CYS A 111 -16.40 -4.48 -2.56
CA CYS A 111 -15.48 -3.37 -2.31
C CYS A 111 -16.22 -2.09 -1.93
N THR A 112 -17.36 -1.82 -2.57
CA THR A 112 -18.22 -0.68 -2.24
C THR A 112 -18.86 -0.84 -0.86
N THR A 113 -19.43 -2.02 -0.56
CA THR A 113 -20.10 -2.30 0.72
C THR A 113 -19.16 -2.21 1.93
N TYR A 114 -17.94 -2.71 1.81
CA TYR A 114 -16.98 -2.74 2.91
C TYR A 114 -15.95 -1.59 2.85
N GLU A 115 -16.11 -0.65 1.91
CA GLU A 115 -15.23 0.50 1.73
C GLU A 115 -13.75 0.09 1.59
N VAL A 116 -13.53 -0.97 0.81
CA VAL A 116 -12.21 -1.48 0.46
C VAL A 116 -11.94 -1.29 -1.02
N HIS A 117 -10.68 -1.43 -1.42
CA HIS A 117 -10.28 -0.99 -2.75
C HIS A 117 -9.46 -2.00 -3.51
N LEU A 118 -9.71 -2.07 -4.82
CA LEU A 118 -8.99 -2.92 -5.73
C LEU A 118 -7.77 -2.22 -6.31
N SER A 119 -6.64 -2.92 -6.25
CA SER A 119 -5.42 -2.57 -6.97
C SER A 119 -4.77 -3.80 -7.58
N ARG A 120 -3.81 -3.58 -8.48
CA ARG A 120 -2.89 -4.62 -8.97
C ARG A 120 -1.46 -4.10 -8.97
N ASN A 121 -0.49 -5.01 -8.96
CA ASN A 121 0.89 -4.67 -9.29
C ASN A 121 1.09 -4.92 -10.79
N ALA A 122 1.18 -3.86 -11.59
CA ALA A 122 1.30 -3.94 -13.04
C ALA A 122 2.67 -4.45 -13.53
N LEU A 123 3.70 -4.42 -12.69
CA LEU A 123 4.98 -5.08 -13.01
C LEU A 123 4.88 -6.61 -12.93
N LYS A 124 3.80 -7.15 -12.37
CA LYS A 124 3.56 -8.59 -12.32
C LYS A 124 2.54 -8.99 -13.39
N ASN A 125 2.86 -10.06 -14.11
CA ASN A 125 1.93 -10.68 -15.05
C ASN A 125 0.89 -11.57 -14.34
N GLU A 126 0.11 -10.98 -13.43
CA GLU A 126 -0.89 -11.65 -12.58
C GLU A 126 -2.29 -11.09 -12.85
N ALA A 127 -2.74 -11.17 -14.10
CA ALA A 127 -4.00 -10.58 -14.56
C ALA A 127 -5.24 -11.12 -13.81
N ASP A 128 -5.15 -12.34 -13.29
CA ASP A 128 -6.20 -13.10 -12.60
C ASP A 128 -6.31 -12.78 -11.10
N THR A 129 -5.56 -11.80 -10.57
CA THR A 129 -5.62 -11.45 -9.15
C THR A 129 -5.67 -9.95 -8.91
N ARG A 130 -6.27 -9.55 -7.79
CA ARG A 130 -6.25 -8.17 -7.28
C ARG A 130 -5.91 -8.15 -5.80
N PHE A 131 -5.36 -7.03 -5.35
CA PHE A 131 -5.31 -6.70 -3.93
C PHE A 131 -6.59 -5.98 -3.55
N VAL A 132 -7.16 -6.37 -2.42
CA VAL A 132 -8.21 -5.68 -1.68
C VAL A 132 -7.51 -4.95 -0.53
N THR A 133 -7.61 -3.64 -0.48
CA THR A 133 -6.99 -2.81 0.57
C THR A 133 -8.07 -2.21 1.45
N LEU A 134 -7.98 -2.46 2.76
CA LEU A 134 -8.71 -1.76 3.82
C LEU A 134 -7.75 -0.80 4.50
N ARG A 135 -8.14 0.47 4.65
CA ARG A 135 -7.46 1.44 5.51
C ARG A 135 -8.40 1.81 6.66
N GLU A 136 -7.87 1.80 7.88
CA GLU A 136 -8.64 2.13 9.07
C GLU A 136 -7.87 3.10 9.97
N TYR A 137 -8.57 4.12 10.46
CA TYR A 137 -8.01 5.10 11.41
C TYR A 137 -8.48 4.76 12.83
N GLY A 138 -7.72 5.22 13.83
CA GLY A 138 -8.06 4.99 15.24
C GLY A 138 -7.29 3.84 15.86
N ASN A 139 -7.98 2.95 16.57
CA ASN A 139 -7.35 1.91 17.39
C ASN A 139 -7.29 0.54 16.69
N TYR A 140 -6.45 -0.33 17.25
CA TYR A 140 -6.19 -1.66 16.71
C TYR A 140 -7.43 -2.56 16.76
N GLU A 141 -8.25 -2.46 17.80
CA GLU A 141 -9.47 -3.27 17.96
C GLU A 141 -10.48 -3.00 16.84
N THR A 142 -10.69 -1.73 16.48
CA THR A 142 -11.58 -1.31 15.40
C THR A 142 -11.06 -1.82 14.06
N PHE A 143 -9.76 -1.68 13.80
CA PHE A 143 -9.13 -2.23 12.60
C PHE A 143 -9.31 -3.74 12.49
N ILE A 144 -9.07 -4.50 13.57
CA ILE A 144 -9.24 -5.95 13.57
C ILE A 144 -10.69 -6.33 13.32
N HIS A 145 -11.65 -5.62 13.92
CA HIS A 145 -13.07 -5.86 13.68
C HIS A 145 -13.43 -5.66 12.20
N ARG A 146 -13.08 -4.50 11.62
CA ARG A 146 -13.34 -4.17 10.21
C ARG A 146 -12.65 -5.13 9.25
N ARG A 147 -11.38 -5.46 9.50
CA ARG A 147 -10.62 -6.44 8.73
C ARG A 147 -11.32 -7.80 8.74
N ASN A 148 -11.77 -8.26 9.91
CA ASN A 148 -12.45 -9.55 10.02
C ASN A 148 -13.79 -9.55 9.28
N GLN A 149 -14.54 -8.44 9.27
CA GLN A 149 -15.75 -8.30 8.46
C GLN A 149 -15.46 -8.47 6.96
N VAL A 150 -14.41 -7.82 6.45
CA VAL A 150 -13.97 -7.96 5.05
C VAL A 150 -13.56 -9.40 4.74
N ILE A 151 -12.77 -10.03 5.62
CA ILE A 151 -12.31 -11.41 5.43
C ILE A 151 -13.49 -12.38 5.43
N SER A 152 -14.43 -12.25 6.36
CA SER A 152 -15.63 -13.09 6.40
C SER A 152 -16.45 -12.95 5.12
N ALA A 153 -16.66 -11.73 4.64
CA ALA A 153 -17.38 -11.49 3.38
C ALA A 153 -16.68 -12.12 2.17
N LEU A 154 -15.34 -12.06 2.14
CA LEU A 154 -14.56 -12.72 1.11
C LEU A 154 -14.74 -14.25 1.16
N ILE A 155 -14.69 -14.84 2.36
CA ILE A 155 -14.86 -16.29 2.56
C ILE A 155 -16.28 -16.74 2.19
N GLU A 156 -17.30 -16.05 2.69
CA GLU A 156 -18.72 -16.33 2.41
C GLU A 156 -19.03 -16.19 0.91
N GLY A 157 -18.40 -15.22 0.24
CA GLY A 157 -18.46 -15.05 -1.20
C GLY A 157 -17.64 -16.08 -1.99
N ALA A 158 -16.98 -17.06 -1.35
CA ALA A 158 -16.09 -18.04 -1.96
C ALA A 158 -14.91 -17.42 -2.74
N TRP A 159 -14.40 -16.28 -2.29
CA TRP A 159 -13.19 -15.66 -2.82
C TRP A 159 -11.95 -16.32 -2.24
N ASN A 160 -11.07 -16.83 -3.11
CA ASN A 160 -9.81 -17.41 -2.66
C ASN A 160 -8.82 -16.32 -2.21
N LEU A 161 -8.67 -16.14 -0.90
CA LEU A 161 -7.69 -15.25 -0.28
C LEU A 161 -6.30 -15.92 -0.24
N ARG A 162 -5.46 -15.62 -1.23
CA ARG A 162 -4.17 -16.27 -1.44
C ARG A 162 -3.07 -15.79 -0.50
N LYS A 163 -3.09 -14.50 -0.15
CA LYS A 163 -2.11 -13.86 0.74
C LYS A 163 -2.79 -12.71 1.47
N GLN A 164 -2.36 -12.44 2.69
CA GLN A 164 -2.74 -11.23 3.39
C GLN A 164 -1.62 -10.66 4.25
N GLN A 165 -1.68 -9.36 4.52
CA GLN A 165 -0.75 -8.64 5.39
C GLN A 165 -1.49 -7.50 6.09
N SER A 166 -1.16 -7.27 7.37
CA SER A 166 -1.66 -6.13 8.14
C SER A 166 -0.49 -5.28 8.64
N GLU A 167 -0.55 -4.00 8.36
CA GLU A 167 0.49 -3.02 8.63
C GLU A 167 -0.09 -1.82 9.39
N TYR A 168 0.78 -1.09 10.07
CA TYR A 168 0.49 0.18 10.70
C TYR A 168 1.44 1.22 10.14
N CYS A 169 0.87 2.22 9.47
CA CYS A 169 1.62 3.31 8.88
C CYS A 169 1.98 4.33 9.97
N VAL A 170 3.29 4.40 10.28
CA VAL A 170 3.83 5.24 11.35
C VAL A 170 4.29 6.61 10.84
N TYR A 171 4.56 6.71 9.54
CA TYR A 171 4.91 7.94 8.83
C TYR A 171 4.40 7.87 7.39
N ASP A 172 3.77 8.95 6.95
CA ASP A 172 3.32 9.14 5.57
C ASP A 172 3.42 10.63 5.24
N SER A 173 4.32 11.00 4.33
CA SER A 173 4.53 12.40 3.97
C SER A 173 3.40 12.98 3.11
N ASN A 174 2.57 12.15 2.48
CA ASN A 174 1.53 12.61 1.56
C ASN A 174 0.38 11.61 1.42
N VAL A 175 -0.53 11.62 2.41
CA VAL A 175 -1.76 10.81 2.38
C VAL A 175 -2.72 11.22 1.25
N PHE A 176 -2.63 12.45 0.75
CA PHE A 176 -3.51 12.98 -0.30
C PHE A 176 -3.21 12.40 -1.69
N LEU A 177 -2.09 11.68 -1.86
CA LEU A 177 -1.83 10.91 -3.08
C LEU A 177 -2.97 9.90 -3.35
N ASP A 178 -3.69 9.51 -2.30
CA ASP A 178 -4.82 8.60 -2.34
C ASP A 178 -6.18 9.33 -2.50
N ASN A 179 -6.17 10.60 -2.91
CA ASN A 179 -7.40 11.34 -3.16
C ASN A 179 -8.23 10.68 -4.29
N GLY A 180 -9.51 10.49 -4.02
CA GLY A 180 -10.42 9.76 -4.91
C GLY A 180 -10.23 8.23 -4.89
N TRP A 181 -9.26 7.72 -4.12
CA TRP A 181 -9.15 6.30 -3.81
C TRP A 181 -10.09 5.96 -2.63
N LEU A 182 -9.96 6.67 -1.49
CA LEU A 182 -10.66 6.37 -0.22
C LEU A 182 -12.12 6.80 -0.11
N THR A 183 -12.65 7.58 -1.05
CA THR A 183 -14.06 7.99 -1.03
C THR A 183 -14.92 6.94 -1.72
N VAL A 184 -15.79 6.29 -0.94
CA VAL A 184 -17.11 5.87 -1.41
C VAL A 184 -18.09 6.97 -1.01
#